data_AF-A0A382W607-F1
#
_entry.id   AF-A0A382W607-F1
#
_cell.length_a   1.000
_cell.length_b   1.000
_cell.length_c   1.000
_cell.angle_alpha   90.00
_cell.angle_beta   90.00
_cell.angle_gamma   90.00
#
_symmetry.space_group_name_H-M   'P 1'
#
loop_
_entity.id
_entity.type
_entity.pdbx_description
1 polymer ?
#
loop_
_entity_poly.entity_id
_entity_poly.type
_entity_poly.pdbx_seq_one_letter_code
_entity_poly.pdbx_strand_id
1 'polypeptide(L)'
;MFTFFTKTWALFFGFAIICLAHGLQGTLLGVRAIIEGFSYITIGFIVAGYYVGFLCGSIIIPILLGRVGHIRVFAALASLASISILLHSVFLDPFSWFFIRILTG
;
A
#
# COMPACT_ATOMS: atom_id res chain seq x y z
N MET A 1 -0.95 -7.25 -31.83
CA MET A 1 -1.55 -6.29 -30.87
C MET A 1 -2.55 -6.97 -29.93
N PHE A 2 -3.53 -7.73 -30.43
CA PHE A 2 -4.50 -8.48 -29.60
C PHE A 2 -3.86 -9.44 -28.57
N THR A 3 -2.81 -10.16 -28.96
CA THR A 3 -2.11 -11.13 -28.10
C THR A 3 -1.42 -10.50 -26.89
N PHE A 4 -1.05 -9.21 -26.97
CA PHE A 4 -0.42 -8.48 -25.87
C PHE A 4 -1.45 -8.18 -24.77
N PHE A 5 -2.64 -7.73 -25.16
CA PHE A 5 -3.74 -7.52 -24.22
C PHE A 5 -4.13 -8.83 -23.51
N THR A 6 -4.22 -9.94 -24.23
CA THR A 6 -4.57 -11.25 -23.63
C THR A 6 -3.51 -11.77 -22.66
N LYS A 7 -2.24 -11.38 -22.82
CA LYS A 7 -1.14 -11.80 -21.94
C LYS A 7 -1.02 -10.92 -20.68
N THR A 8 -1.41 -9.65 -20.77
CA THR A 8 -1.20 -8.66 -19.69
C THR A 8 -2.50 -8.25 -18.99
N TRP A 9 -3.67 -8.72 -19.44
CA TRP A 9 -4.97 -8.33 -18.88
C TRP A 9 -5.05 -8.55 -17.36
N ALA A 10 -4.52 -9.68 -16.87
CA ALA A 10 -4.53 -10.01 -15.44
C ALA A 10 -3.73 -9.01 -14.61
N LEU A 11 -2.61 -8.50 -15.16
CA LEU A 11 -1.78 -7.49 -14.49
C LEU A 11 -2.53 -6.15 -14.42
N PHE A 12 -3.12 -5.71 -15.53
CA PHE A 12 -3.89 -4.46 -15.57
C PHE A 12 -5.14 -4.51 -14.70
N PHE A 13 -5.84 -5.65 -14.69
CA PHE A 13 -6.99 -5.87 -13.82
C PHE A 13 -6.59 -5.86 -12.34
N GLY A 14 -5.50 -6.56 -11.98
CA GLY A 14 -4.95 -6.51 -10.62
C GLY A 14 -4.54 -5.09 -10.22
N PHE A 15 -3.89 -4.35 -11.12
CA PHE A 15 -3.52 -2.96 -10.88
C PHE A 15 -4.74 -2.07 -10.64
N ALA A 16 -5.82 -2.23 -11.43
CA ALA A 16 -7.06 -1.50 -11.23
C ALA A 16 -7.67 -1.77 -9.84
N ILE A 17 -7.68 -3.03 -9.39
CA ILE A 17 -8.14 -3.40 -8.04
C ILE A 17 -7.27 -2.75 -6.97
N ILE A 18 -5.93 -2.76 -7.13
CA ILE A 18 -5.02 -2.15 -6.16
C ILE A 18 -5.23 -0.62 -6.09
N CYS A 19 -5.40 0.07 -7.22
CA CYS A 19 -5.69 1.50 -7.22
C CYS A 19 -7.00 1.81 -6.49
N LEU A 20 -8.04 0.99 -6.70
CA LEU A 20 -9.31 1.13 -5.99
C LEU A 20 -9.11 0.91 -4.48
N ALA A 21 -8.42 -0.15 -4.09
CA ALA A 21 -8.12 -0.45 -2.70
C ALA A 21 -7.32 0.68 -2.02
N HIS A 22 -6.33 1.26 -2.71
CA HIS A 22 -5.53 2.38 -2.22
C HIS A 22 -6.38 3.63 -1.95
N GLY A 23 -7.29 3.98 -2.88
CA GLY A 23 -8.24 5.06 -2.69
C GLY A 23 -9.16 4.83 -1.49
N LEU A 24 -9.75 3.63 -1.37
CA LEU A 24 -10.60 3.26 -0.24
C LEU A 24 -9.84 3.26 1.09
N GLN A 25 -8.59 2.79 1.10
CA GLN A 25 -7.76 2.78 2.30
C GLN A 25 -7.51 4.20 2.82
N GLY A 26 -7.27 5.18 1.94
CA GLY A 26 -7.12 6.58 2.32
C GLY A 26 -8.35 7.13 3.03
N THR A 27 -9.54 6.86 2.49
CA THR A 27 -10.81 7.26 3.13
C THR A 27 -11.02 6.54 4.45
N LEU A 28 -10.79 5.22 4.51
CA LEU A 28 -10.92 4.41 5.73
C LEU A 28 -10.05 4.96 6.86
N LEU A 29 -8.78 5.27 6.57
CA LEU A 29 -7.85 5.83 7.54
C LEU A 29 -8.29 7.20 8.04
N GLY A 30 -8.75 8.07 7.14
CA GLY A 30 -9.25 9.40 7.52
C GLY A 30 -10.45 9.32 8.48
N VAL A 31 -11.43 8.48 8.15
CA VAL A 31 -12.62 8.27 9.00
C VAL A 31 -12.23 7.62 10.33
N ARG A 32 -11.39 6.57 10.30
CA ARG A 32 -10.96 5.86 11.51
C ARG A 32 -10.14 6.74 12.44
N ALA A 33 -9.23 7.56 11.92
CA ALA A 33 -8.43 8.47 12.74
C ALA A 33 -9.28 9.48 13.53
N ILE A 34 -10.40 9.92 12.96
CA ILE A 34 -11.37 10.79 13.63
C ILE A 34 -12.11 10.02 14.74
N ILE A 35 -12.55 8.78 14.45
CA ILE A 35 -13.27 7.93 15.40
C ILE A 35 -12.39 7.58 16.62
N GLU A 36 -11.12 7.24 16.39
CA GLU A 36 -10.15 6.91 17.45
C GLU A 36 -9.61 8.17 18.17
N GLY A 37 -10.01 9.38 17.75
CA GLY A 37 -9.64 10.63 18.41
C GLY A 37 -8.17 11.00 18.27
N PHE A 38 -7.50 10.59 17.18
CA PHE A 38 -6.09 10.92 16.97
C PHE A 38 -5.88 12.42 16.75
N SER A 39 -4.81 12.96 17.34
CA SER A 39 -4.41 14.35 17.12
C SER A 39 -3.98 14.59 15.68
N TYR A 40 -4.24 15.79 15.16
CA TYR A 40 -3.82 16.21 13.82
C TYR A 40 -2.32 16.03 13.57
N ILE A 41 -1.49 16.28 14.59
CA ILE A 41 -0.04 16.12 14.51
C ILE A 41 0.31 14.65 14.28
N THR A 42 -0.35 13.75 14.99
CA THR A 42 -0.15 12.30 14.90
C THR A 42 -0.58 11.76 13.53
N ILE A 43 -1.71 12.22 13.00
CA ILE A 43 -2.15 11.88 11.65
C ILE A 43 -1.12 12.35 10.60
N GLY A 44 -0.58 13.56 10.77
CA GLY A 44 0.51 14.07 9.93
C GLY A 44 1.73 13.16 9.95
N PHE A 45 2.13 12.67 11.13
CA PHE A 45 3.22 11.69 11.26
C PHE A 45 2.92 10.38 10.52
N ILE A 46 1.72 9.81 10.69
CA ILE A 46 1.29 8.58 10.02
C ILE A 46 1.37 8.73 8.49
N VAL A 47 0.91 9.88 7.96
CA VAL A 47 0.99 10.18 6.53
C VAL A 47 2.44 10.38 6.07
N ALA A 48 3.30 11.01 6.88
CA ALA A 48 4.72 11.13 6.56
C ALA A 48 5.41 9.76 6.43
N GLY A 49 5.04 8.80 7.29
CA GLY A 49 5.54 7.42 7.22
C GLY A 49 5.30 6.76 5.85
N TYR A 50 4.15 7.01 5.22
CA TYR A 50 3.87 6.53 3.87
C TYR A 50 4.87 7.06 2.84
N TYR A 51 5.22 8.34 2.90
CA TYR A 51 6.18 8.92 1.96
C TYR A 51 7.61 8.40 2.17
N VAL A 52 7.98 8.09 3.42
CA VAL A 52 9.25 7.42 3.72
C VAL A 52 9.28 6.03 3.08
N GLY A 53 8.22 5.24 3.27
CA GLY A 53 8.06 3.94 2.62
C GLY A 53 8.14 4.05 1.10
N PHE A 54 7.42 4.99 0.51
CA PHE A 54 7.39 5.22 -0.94
C PHE A 54 8.75 5.57 -1.51
N LEU A 55 9.51 6.41 -0.81
CA LEU A 55 10.87 6.75 -1.22
C LEU A 55 11.77 5.51 -1.20
N CYS A 56 11.74 4.73 -0.12
CA CYS A 56 12.49 3.48 -0.03
C CYS A 56 12.06 2.47 -1.10
N GLY A 57 10.75 2.30 -1.30
CA GLY A 57 10.15 1.43 -2.31
C GLY A 57 10.56 1.81 -3.72
N SER A 58 10.60 3.11 -4.04
CA SER A 58 11.00 3.60 -5.36
C SER A 58 12.42 3.16 -5.78
N ILE A 59 13.30 2.89 -4.81
CA ILE A 59 14.67 2.43 -5.03
C ILE A 59 14.73 0.89 -5.02
N ILE A 60 14.09 0.24 -4.04
CA ILE A 60 14.20 -1.20 -3.81
C ILE A 60 13.40 -2.01 -4.85
N ILE A 61 12.20 -1.55 -5.21
CA ILE A 61 11.26 -2.29 -6.04
C ILE A 61 11.80 -2.50 -7.47
N PRO A 62 12.40 -1.50 -8.16
CA PRO A 62 13.02 -1.72 -9.46
C PRO A 62 14.14 -2.78 -9.43
N ILE A 63 14.94 -2.81 -8.36
CA ILE A 63 16.00 -3.80 -8.17
C ILE A 63 15.40 -5.21 -8.02
N LEU A 64 14.33 -5.34 -7.25
CA LEU A 64 13.61 -6.62 -7.08
C LEU A 64 12.96 -7.09 -8.38
N LEU A 65 12.36 -6.16 -9.15
CA LEU A 65 11.78 -6.46 -10.46
C LEU A 65 12.83 -7.04 -11.41
N GLY A 66 14.03 -6.48 -11.43
CA GLY A 66 15.15 -6.97 -12.25
C GLY A 66 15.69 -8.35 -11.84
N ARG A 67 15.51 -8.75 -10.57
CA ARG A 67 16.04 -10.03 -10.03
C ARG A 67 15.05 -11.19 -10.09
N VAL A 68 13.77 -10.94 -9.79
CA VAL A 68 12.77 -12.00 -9.54
C VAL A 68 11.64 -12.02 -10.57
N GLY A 69 11.48 -10.92 -11.32
CA GLY A 69 10.47 -10.75 -12.37
C GLY A 69 9.18 -10.06 -11.91
N HIS A 70 8.50 -9.40 -12.86
CA HIS A 70 7.40 -8.47 -12.61
C HIS A 70 6.20 -9.07 -11.88
N ILE A 71 5.72 -10.25 -12.31
CA ILE A 71 4.49 -10.87 -11.77
C ILE A 71 4.68 -11.28 -10.31
N ARG A 72 5.85 -11.83 -9.95
CA ARG A 72 6.11 -12.32 -8.58
C ARG A 72 6.22 -11.17 -7.59
N VAL A 73 6.93 -10.10 -7.97
CA VAL A 73 7.05 -8.89 -7.16
C VAL A 73 5.68 -8.23 -7.00
N PHE A 74 4.90 -8.10 -8.07
CA PHE A 74 3.55 -7.57 -8.00
C PHE A 74 2.65 -8.36 -7.03
N ALA A 75 2.65 -9.69 -7.12
CA ALA A 75 1.87 -10.54 -6.22
C ALA A 75 2.30 -10.40 -4.74
N ALA A 76 3.60 -10.32 -4.47
CA ALA A 76 4.13 -10.13 -3.12
C ALA A 76 3.71 -8.77 -2.53
N LEU A 77 3.82 -7.69 -3.31
CA LEU A 77 3.42 -6.34 -2.87
C LEU A 77 1.91 -6.23 -2.68
N ALA A 78 1.12 -6.86 -3.55
CA ALA A 78 -0.33 -6.91 -3.41
C ALA A 78 -0.74 -7.63 -2.11
N SER A 79 -0.07 -8.73 -1.78
CA SER A 79 -0.28 -9.45 -0.52
C SER A 79 0.13 -8.61 0.69
N LEU A 80 1.26 -7.90 0.61
CA LEU A 80 1.73 -7.01 1.67
C LEU A 80 0.77 -5.84 1.92
N ALA A 81 0.23 -5.25 0.85
CA ALA A 81 -0.81 -4.22 0.95
C ALA A 81 -2.09 -4.75 1.62
N SER A 82 -2.51 -5.97 1.28
CA SER A 82 -3.69 -6.61 1.90
C SER A 82 -3.50 -6.85 3.40
N ILE A 83 -2.35 -7.40 3.81
CA ILE A 83 -2.02 -7.62 5.23
C ILE A 83 -1.97 -6.29 5.99
N SER A 84 -1.41 -5.25 5.39
CA SER A 84 -1.38 -3.91 6.00
C SER A 84 -2.76 -3.35 6.32
N ILE A 85 -3.73 -3.49 5.41
CA ILE A 85 -5.11 -3.03 5.65
C ILE A 85 -5.74 -3.80 6.83
N LEU A 86 -5.48 -5.09 6.94
CA LEU A 86 -5.94 -5.91 8.06
C LEU A 86 -5.28 -5.47 9.38
N LEU A 87 -3.97 -5.21 9.38
CA LEU A 87 -3.24 -4.76 10.56
C LEU A 87 -3.77 -3.41 11.09
N HIS A 88 -4.16 -2.49 10.22
CA HIS A 88 -4.80 -1.22 10.63
C HIS A 88 -6.14 -1.42 11.34
N SER A 89 -6.81 -2.55 11.13
CA SER A 89 -8.07 -2.88 11.82
C SER A 89 -7.84 -3.59 13.15
N VAL A 90 -6.67 -4.21 13.34
CA VAL A 90 -6.33 -4.97 14.56
C VAL A 90 -5.63 -4.08 15.58
N PHE A 91 -4.69 -3.25 15.13
CA PHE A 91 -3.93 -2.34 15.99
C PHE A 91 -4.57 -0.97 15.94
N LEU A 92 -4.95 -0.42 17.10
CA LEU A 92 -5.61 0.89 17.23
C LEU A 92 -4.67 1.94 17.82
N ASP A 93 -3.35 1.74 17.70
CA ASP A 93 -2.35 2.67 18.19
C ASP A 93 -1.66 3.45 17.04
N PRO A 94 -1.32 4.73 17.25
CA PRO A 94 -0.76 5.55 16.18
C PRO A 94 0.62 5.13 15.69
N PHE A 95 1.43 4.52 16.56
CA PHE A 95 2.79 4.10 16.20
C PHE A 95 2.76 2.89 15.28
N SER A 96 1.90 1.90 15.56
CA SER A 96 1.64 0.79 14.66
C SER A 96 1.16 1.29 13.31
N TRP A 97 0.21 2.23 13.27
CA TRP A 97 -0.26 2.80 12.00
C TRP A 97 0.86 3.48 11.23
N PHE A 98 1.75 4.20 11.91
CA PHE A 98 2.93 4.78 11.27
C PHE A 98 3.83 3.71 10.61
N PHE A 99 4.18 2.64 11.32
CA PHE A 99 5.00 1.56 10.77
C PHE A 99 4.30 0.80 9.65
N ILE A 100 3.00 0.54 9.80
CA ILE A 100 2.20 -0.11 8.78
C ILE A 100 2.12 0.77 7.53
N ARG A 101 2.07 2.11 7.68
CA ARG A 101 2.09 3.05 6.56
C ARG A 101 3.44 3.08 5.85
N ILE A 102 4.56 2.98 6.57
CA ILE A 102 5.88 2.80 5.96
C ILE A 102 5.93 1.52 5.12
N LEU A 103 5.36 0.42 5.61
CA LEU A 103 5.33 -0.84 4.86
C LEU A 103 4.50 -0.74 3.57
N THR A 104 3.42 0.03 3.56
CA THR A 104 2.60 0.24 2.35
C THR A 104 3.10 1.30 1.40
N GLY A 105 4.02 2.15 1.86
CA GLY A 105 4.58 3.24 1.08
C GLY A 105 5.27 2.73 -0.16
#